data_AF-A0A949QUP2-F1
#
_entry.id   AF-A0A949QUP2-F1
#
_cell.length_a   1.000
_cell.length_b   1.000
_cell.length_c   1.000
_cell.angle_alpha   90.00
_cell.angle_beta   90.00
_cell.angle_gamma   90.00
#
_symmetry.space_group_name_H-M   'P 1'
#
loop_
_entity.id
_entity.type
_entity.pdbx_description
1 polymer ?
#
loop_
_entity_poly.entity_id
_entity_poly.type
_entity_poly.pdbx_seq_one_letter_code
_entity_poly.pdbx_strand_id
1 'polypeptide(L)'
;MAIHTTPNTKYVKGVRWLAELYEGRVIDNLTAQTLNKLVDLETSRVRMQLEEIERVMADYERQYDMKTAEFFEEFEAGQLGDAMDFVEWASLTKMAKHLHEVLEEISTEEQP
;
A
#
# COMPACT_ATOMS: atom_id res chain seq x y z
N MET A 1 6.37 -12.85 2.57
CA MET A 1 5.00 -13.44 2.67
C MET A 1 4.01 -12.30 2.50
N ALA A 2 3.54 -12.04 1.27
CA ALA A 2 2.58 -10.97 1.00
C ALA A 2 1.20 -11.43 1.51
N ILE A 3 0.73 -10.81 2.60
CA ILE A 3 -0.62 -11.04 3.11
C ILE A 3 -1.57 -10.25 2.20
N HIS A 4 -1.96 -10.84 1.08
CA HIS A 4 -3.14 -10.37 0.35
C HIS A 4 -4.37 -10.70 1.20
N THR A 5 -4.78 -9.77 2.06
CA THR A 5 -6.08 -9.86 2.73
C THR A 5 -7.15 -9.54 1.70
N THR A 6 -7.66 -10.57 1.01
CA THR A 6 -8.90 -10.44 0.23
C THR A 6 -9.98 -9.86 1.17
N PRO A 7 -10.61 -8.72 0.85
CA PRO A 7 -11.60 -8.12 1.72
C PRO A 7 -12.75 -9.11 1.94
N ASN A 8 -12.98 -9.52 3.19
CA ASN A 8 -14.10 -10.40 3.50
C ASN A 8 -15.40 -9.66 3.14
N THR A 9 -16.18 -10.27 2.25
CA THR A 9 -17.37 -9.69 1.60
C THR A 9 -18.45 -9.23 2.58
N LYS A 10 -18.46 -9.72 3.81
CA LYS A 10 -19.32 -9.22 4.90
C LYS A 10 -18.95 -7.80 5.32
N TYR A 11 -17.66 -7.49 5.43
CA TYR A 11 -17.18 -6.17 5.83
C TYR A 11 -17.38 -5.13 4.72
N VAL A 12 -17.21 -5.54 3.45
CA VAL A 12 -17.48 -4.68 2.28
C VAL A 12 -18.95 -4.22 2.25
N LYS A 13 -19.90 -5.10 2.58
CA LYS A 13 -21.31 -4.72 2.70
C LYS A 13 -21.57 -3.77 3.86
N GLY A 14 -20.93 -3.99 5.01
CA GLY A 14 -21.08 -3.14 6.19
C GLY A 14 -20.57 -1.72 5.97
N VAL A 15 -19.38 -1.57 5.38
CA VAL A 15 -18.78 -0.25 5.08
C VAL A 15 -19.65 0.54 4.10
N ARG A 16 -20.13 -0.10 3.02
CA ARG A 16 -21.05 0.53 2.07
C ARG A 16 -22.35 1.00 2.72
N TRP A 17 -22.94 0.17 3.58
CA TRP A 17 -24.17 0.53 4.27
C TRP A 17 -23.97 1.75 5.20
N LEU A 18 -22.82 1.84 5.87
CA LEU A 18 -22.47 3.01 6.68
C LEU A 18 -22.33 4.28 5.82
N ALA A 19 -21.74 4.19 4.63
CA ALA A 19 -21.67 5.32 3.69
C ALA A 19 -23.07 5.80 3.26
N GLU A 20 -23.95 4.87 2.87
CA GLU A 20 -25.35 5.17 2.48
C GLU A 20 -26.14 5.85 3.61
N LEU A 21 -25.93 5.42 4.87
CA LEU A 21 -26.59 6.03 6.03
C LEU A 21 -26.04 7.43 6.37
N TYR A 22 -24.75 7.68 6.14
CA TYR A 22 -24.14 9.00 6.32
C TYR A 22 -24.74 10.02 5.35
N GLU A 23 -24.86 9.66 4.08
CA GLU A 23 -25.52 10.48 3.05
C GLU A 23 -27.00 10.75 3.38
N GLY A 24 -27.69 9.75 3.94
CA GLY A 24 -29.07 9.87 4.43
C GLY A 24 -29.26 10.74 5.68
N ARG A 25 -28.18 11.31 6.26
CA ARG A 25 -28.14 12.05 7.54
C ARG A 25 -28.68 11.28 8.74
N VAL A 26 -28.58 9.94 8.71
CA VAL A 26 -29.04 9.07 9.81
C VAL A 26 -27.90 8.79 10.80
N ILE A 27 -26.64 8.99 10.39
CA ILE A 27 -25.46 8.78 11.22
C ILE A 27 -25.15 10.00 12.09
N ASP A 28 -24.85 9.75 13.37
CA ASP A 28 -24.37 10.78 14.28
C ASP A 28 -22.92 11.19 13.99
N ASN A 29 -22.56 12.42 14.37
CA ASN A 29 -21.23 12.97 14.13
C ASN A 29 -20.09 12.12 14.76
N LEU A 30 -20.37 11.42 15.87
CA LEU A 30 -19.39 10.57 16.55
C LEU A 30 -19.01 9.36 15.68
N THR A 31 -19.99 8.73 15.04
CA THR A 31 -19.79 7.60 14.14
C THR A 31 -19.01 8.04 12.90
N ALA A 32 -19.33 9.20 12.31
CA ALA A 32 -18.59 9.75 11.18
C ALA A 32 -17.12 10.04 11.54
N GLN A 33 -16.87 10.66 12.69
CA GLN A 33 -15.50 10.89 13.19
C GLN A 33 -14.75 9.60 13.47
N THR A 34 -15.43 8.55 13.95
CA THR A 34 -14.82 7.24 14.18
C THR A 34 -14.42 6.59 12.87
N LEU A 35 -15.24 6.73 11.82
CA LEU A 35 -14.91 6.21 10.49
C LEU A 35 -13.65 6.90 9.93
N ASN A 36 -13.56 8.23 9.99
CA ASN A 36 -12.36 8.94 9.55
C ASN A 36 -11.11 8.51 10.32
N LYS A 37 -11.20 8.34 11.65
CA LYS A 37 -10.06 7.83 12.45
C LYS A 37 -9.61 6.43 12.04
N LEU A 38 -10.54 5.57 11.60
CA LEU A 38 -10.19 4.24 11.10
C LEU A 38 -9.49 4.32 9.74
N VAL A 39 -9.93 5.23 8.87
CA VAL A 39 -9.23 5.52 7.60
C VAL A 39 -7.82 6.04 7.89
N ASP A 40 -7.67 7.05 8.75
CA ASP A 40 -6.37 7.60 9.16
C ASP A 40 -5.42 6.53 9.69
N LEU A 41 -5.95 5.61 10.50
CA LEU A 41 -5.18 4.49 11.07
C LEU A 41 -4.67 3.54 9.98
N GLU A 42 -5.54 3.12 9.05
CA GLU A 42 -5.13 2.23 7.95
C GLU A 42 -4.17 2.93 6.98
N THR A 43 -4.40 4.21 6.66
CA THR A 43 -3.48 5.02 5.85
C THR A 43 -2.10 5.13 6.53
N SER A 44 -2.07 5.33 7.84
CA SER A 44 -0.81 5.34 8.61
C SER A 44 -0.12 3.98 8.58
N ARG A 45 -0.88 2.87 8.64
CA ARG A 45 -0.34 1.51 8.54
C ARG A 45 0.31 1.25 7.19
N VAL A 46 -0.36 1.63 6.11
CA VAL A 46 0.17 1.52 4.74
C VAL A 46 1.46 2.34 4.59
N ARG A 47 1.48 3.58 5.10
CA ARG A 47 2.69 4.44 5.09
C ARG A 47 3.87 3.78 5.81
N MET A 48 3.65 3.28 7.03
CA MET A 48 4.72 2.60 7.79
C MET A 48 5.26 1.36 7.08
N GLN A 49 4.39 0.58 6.43
CA GLN A 49 4.83 -0.58 5.64
C GLN A 49 5.66 -0.17 4.44
N LEU A 50 5.27 0.90 3.75
CA LEU A 50 6.02 1.43 2.63
C LEU A 50 7.40 1.94 3.06
N GLU A 51 7.48 2.71 4.14
CA GLU A 51 8.74 3.20 4.70
C GLU A 51 9.71 2.06 5.08
N GLU A 52 9.18 0.97 5.63
CA GLU A 52 9.98 -0.22 5.94
C GLU A 52 10.54 -0.89 4.68
N ILE A 53 9.71 -1.07 3.65
CA ILE A 53 10.13 -1.64 2.37
C ILE A 53 11.17 -0.75 1.69
N GLU A 54 10.94 0.57 1.64
CA GLU A 54 11.89 1.53 1.05
C GLU A 54 13.23 1.54 1.77
N ARG A 55 13.25 1.34 3.09
CA ARG A 55 14.47 1.19 3.86
C ARG A 55 15.26 -0.06 3.44
N VAL A 56 14.59 -1.19 3.29
CA VAL A 56 15.24 -2.44 2.84
C VAL A 56 15.75 -2.29 1.39
N MET A 57 14.96 -1.67 0.51
CA MET A 57 15.42 -1.39 -0.86
C MET A 57 16.65 -0.48 -0.89
N ALA A 58 16.74 0.51 0.00
CA ALA A 58 17.93 1.36 0.12
C ALA A 58 19.18 0.60 0.60
N ASP A 59 19.02 -0.53 1.30
CA ASP A 59 20.13 -1.41 1.66
C ASP A 59 20.64 -2.16 0.42
N TYR A 60 19.72 -2.68 -0.42
CA TYR A 60 20.08 -3.30 -1.70
C TYR A 60 20.74 -2.31 -2.67
N GLU A 61 20.22 -1.08 -2.77
CA GLU A 61 20.84 -0.05 -3.63
C GLU A 61 22.30 0.19 -3.26
N ARG A 62 22.60 0.19 -1.95
CA ARG A 62 23.97 0.38 -1.45
C ARG A 62 24.82 -0.88 -1.61
N GLN A 63 24.25 -2.07 -1.43
CA GLN A 63 24.95 -3.35 -1.58
C GLN A 63 25.40 -3.57 -3.02
N TYR A 64 24.56 -3.20 -3.99
CA TYR A 64 24.79 -3.44 -5.42
C TYR A 64 25.25 -2.21 -6.21
N ASP A 65 25.33 -1.04 -5.57
CA ASP A 65 25.66 0.25 -6.20
C ASP A 65 24.78 0.55 -7.43
N MET A 66 23.50 0.21 -7.32
CA MET A 66 22.52 0.25 -8.41
C MET A 66 21.20 0.81 -7.90
N LYS A 67 20.54 1.67 -8.68
CA LYS A 67 19.23 2.21 -8.28
C LYS A 67 18.12 1.19 -8.47
N THR A 68 17.11 1.21 -7.58
CA THR A 68 15.99 0.27 -7.65
C THR A 68 15.26 0.31 -9.00
N ALA A 69 15.15 1.50 -9.62
CA ALA A 69 14.54 1.66 -10.94
C ALA A 69 15.35 0.96 -12.05
N GLU A 70 16.68 1.15 -12.05
CA GLU A 70 17.61 0.50 -12.99
C GLU A 70 17.62 -1.01 -12.79
N PHE A 71 17.78 -1.45 -11.54
CA PHE A 71 17.69 -2.86 -11.15
C PHE A 71 16.41 -3.52 -11.68
N PHE A 72 15.25 -2.87 -11.52
CA PHE A 72 13.98 -3.44 -11.90
C PHE A 72 13.82 -3.55 -13.42
N GLU A 73 14.34 -2.59 -14.19
CA GLU A 73 14.39 -2.65 -15.65
C GLU A 73 15.28 -3.82 -16.13
N GLU A 74 16.47 -3.97 -15.57
CA GLU A 74 17.40 -5.06 -15.93
C GLU A 74 16.86 -6.44 -15.50
N PHE A 75 16.21 -6.53 -14.33
CA PHE A 75 15.58 -7.75 -13.83
C PHE A 75 14.46 -8.24 -14.75
N GLU A 76 13.54 -7.34 -15.14
CA GLU A 76 12.43 -7.68 -16.04
C GLU A 76 12.91 -7.97 -17.47
N ALA A 77 14.04 -7.37 -17.88
CA ALA A 77 14.70 -7.71 -19.15
C ALA A 77 15.43 -9.07 -19.12
N GLY A 78 15.50 -9.74 -17.96
CA GLY A 78 16.21 -11.01 -17.78
C GLY A 78 17.74 -10.88 -17.90
N GLN A 79 18.27 -9.67 -17.67
CA GLN A 79 19.70 -9.36 -17.74
C GLN A 79 20.44 -9.66 -16.44
N LEU A 80 19.68 -9.80 -15.34
CA LEU A 80 20.20 -10.18 -14.03
C LEU A 80 20.09 -11.70 -13.81
N GLY A 81 20.99 -12.22 -12.98
CA GLY A 81 21.00 -13.64 -12.59
C GLY A 81 19.83 -14.00 -11.68
N ASP A 82 19.84 -15.25 -11.19
CA ASP A 82 18.82 -15.82 -10.31
C ASP A 82 19.20 -15.74 -8.82
N ALA A 83 20.07 -14.79 -8.45
CA ALA A 83 20.43 -14.57 -7.06
C ALA A 83 19.17 -14.30 -6.22
N MET A 84 19.08 -14.94 -5.06
CA MET A 84 17.93 -14.82 -4.15
C MET A 84 17.62 -13.35 -3.83
N ASP A 85 18.67 -12.55 -3.61
CA ASP A 85 18.59 -11.12 -3.34
C ASP A 85 17.86 -10.36 -4.45
N PHE A 86 18.06 -10.71 -5.73
CA PHE A 86 17.36 -10.07 -6.84
C PHE A 86 15.88 -10.44 -6.87
N VAL A 87 15.53 -11.69 -6.58
CA VAL A 87 14.13 -12.11 -6.50
C VAL A 87 13.42 -11.38 -5.35
N GLU A 88 14.08 -11.26 -4.21
CA GLU A 88 13.56 -10.53 -3.05
C GLU A 88 13.41 -9.04 -3.34
N TRP A 89 14.44 -8.40 -3.88
CA TRP A 89 14.42 -6.99 -4.24
C TRP A 89 13.32 -6.68 -5.27
N ALA A 90 13.16 -7.52 -6.30
CA ALA A 90 12.09 -7.35 -7.29
C ALA A 90 10.68 -7.48 -6.67
N SER A 91 10.50 -8.39 -5.70
CA SER A 91 9.24 -8.49 -4.95
C SER A 91 8.98 -7.23 -4.12
N LEU A 92 9.99 -6.70 -3.45
CA LEU A 92 9.89 -5.48 -2.64
C LEU A 92 9.54 -4.27 -3.51
N THR A 93 10.16 -4.12 -4.69
CA THR A 93 9.84 -3.05 -5.65
C THR A 93 8.38 -3.11 -6.09
N LYS A 94 7.87 -4.32 -6.42
CA LYS A 94 6.46 -4.51 -6.79
C LYS A 94 5.52 -4.17 -5.64
N MET A 95 5.88 -4.55 -4.41
CA MET A 95 5.09 -4.23 -3.22
C MET A 95 5.07 -2.72 -2.93
N ALA A 96 6.23 -2.05 -2.98
CA ALA A 96 6.33 -0.61 -2.77
C ALA A 96 5.48 0.15 -3.79
N LYS A 97 5.55 -0.23 -5.08
CA LYS A 97 4.72 0.35 -6.14
C LYS A 97 3.23 0.23 -5.82
N HIS A 98 2.78 -0.96 -5.41
CA HIS A 98 1.37 -1.17 -5.05
C HIS A 98 0.94 -0.31 -3.85
N LEU A 99 1.78 -0.18 -2.82
CA LEU A 99 1.46 0.66 -1.66
C LEU A 99 1.43 2.16 -2.01
N HIS A 100 2.30 2.61 -2.92
CA HIS A 100 2.25 3.97 -3.47
C HIS A 100 0.94 4.22 -4.20
N GLU A 101 0.50 3.30 -5.08
CA GLU A 101 -0.79 3.39 -5.79
C GLU A 101 -1.97 3.51 -4.80
N VAL A 102 -1.99 2.67 -3.75
CA VAL A 102 -3.04 2.74 -2.71
C VAL A 102 -3.04 4.08 -1.98
N LEU A 103 -1.88 4.63 -1.64
CA LEU A 103 -1.79 5.93 -0.95
C LEU A 103 -2.20 7.09 -1.87
N GLU A 104 -1.91 7.00 -3.16
CA GLU A 104 -2.34 7.98 -4.16
C GLU A 104 -3.88 7.97 -4.29
N GLU A 105 -4.49 6.79 -4.41
CA GLU A 105 -5.96 6.64 -4.44
C GLU A 105 -6.61 7.28 -3.21
N ILE A 106 -6.15 6.95 -2.00
CA ILE A 106 -6.67 7.52 -0.75
C ILE A 106 -6.51 9.05 -0.72
N SER A 107 -5.36 9.57 -1.16
CA SER A 107 -5.11 11.01 -1.17
C SER A 107 -5.99 11.78 -2.16
N THR A 108 -6.37 11.15 -3.28
CA THR A 108 -7.28 11.75 -4.27
C THR A 108 -8.73 11.82 -3.79
N GLU A 109 -9.17 10.89 -2.93
CA GLU A 109 -10.52 10.90 -2.34
C GLU A 109 -10.67 11.93 -1.20
N GLU A 110 -9.57 12.43 -0.62
CA GLU A 110 -9.58 13.46 0.43
C GLU A 110 -9.69 14.91 -0.12
N GLN A 111 -9.66 15.12 -1.44
CA GLN A 111 -9.78 16.46 -2.03
C GLN A 111 -11.26 16.86 -2.24
N PRO A 112 -11.71 18.01 -1.69
CA PRO A 112 -13.11 18.45 -1.73
C PRO A 112 -13.60 18.92 -3.11
#